data_AF-A0A4Q7PKC6-F1
#
_entry.id   AF-A0A4Q7PKC6-F1
#
_cell.length_a   1.000
_cell.length_b   1.000
_cell.length_c   1.000
_cell.angle_alpha   90.00
_cell.angle_beta   90.00
_cell.angle_gamma   90.00
#
_symmetry.space_group_name_H-M   'P 1'
#
loop_
_entity.id
_entity.type
_entity.pdbx_description
1 polymer ?
#
loop_
_entity_poly.entity_id
_entity_poly.type
_entity_poly.pdbx_seq_one_letter_code
_entity_poly.pdbx_strand_id
1 'polypeptide(L)'
;MRHNRRRNRWKALTLALTVALTGCLTGLSLKADNYTPDEAYRQSLRAQGFPEDYLKPLDQLHQKHPNWVFQSVVTGIDWKTFIDNEDMGTKSLISNSDKQAVSSWKSLADGAYNWETSQWTVYDGTGWVRASRELVEYYADPRNQFGEKEIFQFLSNAYHPESQNEEGLQRALRNTFMASSNKLVSDSAGNTYTYVEAIMDAAEYAGLSPYAIGTKIRLEQGVNGNSGSISGNFVGIKGSYAGLYNYFNHGAYNANGLGAIENGLIYARGDTITNAQLRQNMRIPWTNQYDSILGGAYKYADYTRYGQDTNYFEKFNVVYDGGYGLFYHQYFTHIRGANSLGIAQSASYEGMDDIKLVFRIPVYLNMPSAPCPMPTRDGSPNYKLADLSVNGYSLTPTFNTDTLTYSIIVDENVSEVTVSARAYDAAHASISGTGTISLKHGQNEVPVTVTAGNGTKRTYTLLIARRGSDPEPVPKPEFKLPDYAVISGQTGYLHGIEPGTMAQSFLDGMTLKNCNAEIHKADGSINTGRIGTGNQIVIMNSSGESVAKYQVVVYGDVNGDGKITAADLGLVQRHVLHIQMQEEVYFVATDVNRDQRITAADMYYVQQHILHNVVIPQGE
;
A
#
# COMPACT_ATOMS: atom_id res chain seq x y z
N MET A 1 29.29 -66.40 -9.37
CA MET A 1 28.65 -67.58 -8.74
C MET A 1 28.27 -67.22 -7.31
N ARG A 2 27.02 -67.51 -6.91
CA ARG A 2 26.48 -67.79 -5.56
C ARG A 2 27.39 -67.43 -4.36
N HIS A 3 26.97 -66.74 -3.31
CA HIS A 3 25.73 -66.93 -2.54
C HIS A 3 25.67 -65.93 -1.36
N ASN A 4 24.44 -65.66 -0.90
CA ASN A 4 24.04 -65.43 0.51
C ASN A 4 24.42 -64.10 1.20
N ARG A 5 23.53 -63.39 1.91
CA ARG A 5 22.22 -63.74 2.49
C ARG A 5 21.42 -62.47 2.82
N ARG A 6 20.12 -62.47 2.48
CA ARG A 6 19.08 -61.63 3.09
C ARG A 6 18.70 -62.18 4.47
N ARG A 7 18.39 -61.31 5.45
CA ARG A 7 17.27 -61.42 6.42
C ARG A 7 17.25 -60.18 7.34
N ASN A 8 16.22 -59.34 7.18
CA ASN A 8 15.08 -59.14 8.11
C ASN A 8 15.46 -58.39 9.40
N ARG A 9 15.13 -57.11 9.54
CA ARG A 9 13.83 -56.53 9.97
C ARG A 9 13.53 -56.70 11.48
N TRP A 10 13.47 -55.53 12.16
CA TRP A 10 12.70 -55.12 13.36
C TRP A 10 13.33 -55.29 14.76
N LYS A 11 13.64 -54.15 15.43
CA LYS A 11 13.12 -53.69 16.76
C LYS A 11 14.00 -52.59 17.39
N ALA A 12 13.38 -51.77 18.26
CA ALA A 12 13.87 -50.65 19.11
C ALA A 12 13.99 -49.29 18.38
N LEU A 13 13.14 -48.26 18.58
CA LEU A 13 12.67 -47.56 19.79
C LEU A 13 13.74 -47.42 20.89
N THR A 14 14.45 -46.30 20.96
CA THR A 14 14.37 -45.35 22.10
C THR A 14 15.04 -44.00 21.78
N LEU A 15 14.46 -42.96 22.35
CA LEU A 15 14.64 -41.52 22.16
C LEU A 15 15.83 -40.97 22.99
N ALA A 16 16.65 -40.07 22.43
CA ALA A 16 17.10 -38.79 23.06
C ALA A 16 18.41 -38.24 22.44
N LEU A 17 18.25 -37.15 21.67
CA LEU A 17 18.88 -35.84 21.91
C LEU A 17 20.40 -35.79 22.24
N THR A 18 21.27 -35.48 21.27
CA THR A 18 22.13 -34.25 21.23
C THR A 18 23.21 -34.30 20.12
N VAL A 19 23.22 -33.22 19.32
CA VAL A 19 24.36 -32.59 18.61
C VAL A 19 25.06 -33.33 17.45
N ALA A 20 25.27 -32.56 16.37
CA ALA A 20 26.14 -32.75 15.20
C ALA A 20 25.54 -33.47 13.98
N LEU A 21 24.72 -32.74 13.21
CA LEU A 21 24.61 -32.98 11.77
C LEU A 21 25.88 -32.43 11.08
N THR A 22 26.89 -33.30 10.94
CA THR A 22 27.93 -33.14 9.92
C THR A 22 27.43 -33.65 8.58
N GLY A 23 27.59 -32.82 7.55
CA GLY A 23 27.96 -33.30 6.22
C GLY A 23 26.86 -33.48 5.19
N CYS A 24 26.32 -32.36 4.68
CA CYS A 24 26.04 -32.25 3.25
C CYS A 24 26.15 -30.76 2.83
N LEU A 25 27.38 -30.24 2.87
CA LEU A 25 27.74 -28.99 2.20
C LEU A 25 28.32 -29.35 0.83
N THR A 26 27.45 -29.38 -0.18
CA THR A 26 27.90 -29.31 -1.58
C THR A 26 28.32 -27.87 -1.88
N GLY A 27 29.63 -27.66 -1.83
CA GLY A 27 30.39 -26.60 -2.52
C GLY A 27 29.70 -25.29 -2.87
N LEU A 28 29.61 -24.37 -1.90
CA LEU A 28 29.85 -22.95 -2.19
C LEU A 28 31.29 -22.65 -1.78
N SER A 29 32.17 -22.55 -2.77
CA SER A 29 33.48 -21.93 -2.57
C SER A 29 33.24 -20.44 -2.32
N LEU A 30 33.24 -20.03 -1.05
CA LEU A 30 33.43 -18.63 -0.67
C LEU A 30 34.84 -18.25 -1.14
N LYS A 31 34.95 -17.65 -2.34
CA LYS A 31 36.11 -16.83 -2.65
C LYS A 31 36.12 -15.72 -1.58
N ALA A 32 37.13 -15.73 -0.73
CA ALA A 32 37.38 -14.57 0.12
C ALA A 32 37.54 -13.37 -0.82
N ASP A 33 36.71 -12.34 -0.65
CA ASP A 33 36.93 -11.05 -1.29
C ASP A 33 38.29 -10.54 -0.79
N ASN A 34 39.28 -10.44 -1.68
CA ASN A 34 40.58 -9.82 -1.41
C ASN A 34 40.44 -8.29 -1.30
N TYR A 35 39.44 -7.82 -0.55
CA TYR A 35 39.23 -6.40 -0.26
C TYR A 35 40.22 -5.95 0.81
N THR A 36 41.04 -4.97 0.45
CA THR A 36 41.92 -4.26 1.40
C THR A 36 41.40 -2.82 1.52
N PRO A 37 40.97 -2.36 2.70
CA PRO A 37 40.46 -1.00 2.84
C PRO A 37 41.52 0.06 2.55
N ASP A 38 41.16 1.10 1.80
CA ASP A 38 41.95 2.33 1.73
C ASP A 38 41.47 3.29 2.84
N GLU A 39 42.16 3.27 3.98
CA GLU A 39 41.74 4.06 5.14
C GLU A 39 41.87 5.57 4.92
N ALA A 40 42.83 6.02 4.08
CA ALA A 40 42.97 7.42 3.75
C ALA A 40 41.77 7.91 2.91
N TYR A 41 41.36 7.09 1.93
CA TYR A 41 40.17 7.37 1.14
C TYR A 41 38.90 7.34 2.00
N ARG A 42 38.73 6.33 2.86
CA ARG A 42 37.59 6.25 3.79
C ARG A 42 37.52 7.43 4.75
N GLN A 43 38.67 7.94 5.22
CA GLN A 43 38.70 9.16 6.02
C GLN A 43 38.23 10.38 5.23
N SER A 44 38.53 10.46 3.93
CA SER A 44 38.01 11.53 3.06
C SER A 44 36.49 11.43 2.88
N LEU A 45 35.92 10.22 2.78
CA LEU A 45 34.48 10.00 2.70
C LEU A 45 33.77 10.41 4.02
N ARG A 46 34.35 10.06 5.17
CA ARG A 46 33.85 10.52 6.48
C ARG A 46 33.85 12.03 6.62
N ALA A 47 34.93 12.68 6.16
CA ALA A 47 35.04 14.13 6.20
C ALA A 47 33.97 14.84 5.35
N GLN A 48 33.47 14.17 4.30
CA GLN A 48 32.32 14.64 3.52
C GLN A 48 30.98 14.36 4.23
N GLY A 49 30.93 13.55 5.28
CA GLY A 49 29.70 13.23 6.03
C GLY A 49 29.03 11.92 5.61
N PHE A 50 29.74 11.03 4.90
CA PHE A 50 29.23 9.68 4.66
C PHE A 50 29.22 8.85 5.97
N PRO A 51 28.11 8.13 6.27
CA PRO A 51 28.05 7.19 7.38
C PRO A 51 28.95 5.95 7.18
N GLU A 52 29.27 5.23 8.26
CA GLU A 52 30.20 4.07 8.23
C GLU A 52 29.78 2.95 7.26
N ASP A 53 28.49 2.70 7.14
CA ASP A 53 27.93 1.66 6.28
C ASP A 53 27.93 2.01 4.78
N TYR A 54 28.27 3.25 4.42
CA TYR A 54 28.55 3.66 3.04
C TYR A 54 30.01 3.37 2.65
N LEU A 55 30.94 3.35 3.62
CA LEU A 55 32.36 3.46 3.33
C LEU A 55 32.92 2.25 2.58
N LYS A 56 32.59 1.04 3.03
CA LYS A 56 33.10 -0.19 2.40
C LYS A 56 32.70 -0.30 0.91
N PRO A 57 31.41 -0.22 0.54
CA PRO A 57 31.03 -0.35 -0.87
C PRO A 57 31.57 0.79 -1.74
N LEU A 58 31.63 2.04 -1.24
CA LEU A 58 32.19 3.16 -1.99
C LEU A 58 33.72 3.03 -2.18
N ASP A 59 34.44 2.58 -1.16
CA ASP A 59 35.88 2.26 -1.27
C ASP A 59 36.12 1.15 -2.31
N GLN A 60 35.31 0.09 -2.29
CA GLN A 60 35.38 -0.98 -3.30
C GLN A 60 35.14 -0.47 -4.73
N LEU A 61 34.18 0.44 -4.92
CA LEU A 61 33.95 1.06 -6.23
C LEU A 61 35.12 1.98 -6.63
N HIS A 62 35.66 2.77 -5.70
CA HIS A 62 36.79 3.66 -5.97
C HIS A 62 38.06 2.89 -6.37
N GLN A 63 38.36 1.77 -5.69
CA GLN A 63 39.50 0.93 -6.05
C GLN A 63 39.41 0.36 -7.47
N LYS A 64 38.18 0.09 -7.94
CA LYS A 64 37.93 -0.37 -9.32
C LYS A 64 37.93 0.78 -10.33
N HIS A 65 37.41 1.94 -9.93
CA HIS A 65 37.27 3.12 -10.77
C HIS A 65 37.87 4.35 -10.06
N PRO A 66 39.20 4.53 -10.08
CA PRO A 66 39.88 5.58 -9.30
C PRO A 66 39.48 7.01 -9.66
N ASN A 67 38.96 7.24 -10.87
CA ASN A 67 38.49 8.55 -11.31
C ASN A 67 37.02 8.83 -10.94
N TRP A 68 36.33 7.87 -10.34
CA TRP A 68 34.99 8.10 -9.82
C TRP A 68 35.08 8.84 -8.48
N VAL A 69 34.33 9.93 -8.40
CA VAL A 69 34.26 10.82 -7.24
C VAL A 69 32.90 10.67 -6.60
N PHE A 70 32.87 10.15 -5.37
CA PHE A 70 31.67 10.08 -4.55
C PHE A 70 31.57 11.32 -3.68
N GLN A 71 30.53 12.11 -3.91
CA GLN A 71 30.23 13.33 -3.17
C GLN A 71 28.97 13.12 -2.33
N SER A 72 29.06 13.36 -1.03
CA SER A 72 27.90 13.31 -0.15
C SER A 72 26.97 14.51 -0.39
N VAL A 73 25.69 14.29 -0.18
CA VAL A 73 24.67 15.33 -0.06
C VAL A 73 23.95 15.11 1.26
N VAL A 74 24.43 15.73 2.33
CA VAL A 74 23.79 15.69 3.65
C VAL A 74 22.49 16.47 3.56
N THR A 75 21.36 15.77 3.49
CA THR A 75 20.05 16.37 3.16
C THR A 75 19.46 17.17 4.32
N GLY A 76 19.84 16.83 5.56
CA GLY A 76 19.18 17.35 6.76
C GLY A 76 17.76 16.83 6.97
N ILE A 77 17.30 15.89 6.14
CA ILE A 77 15.94 15.33 6.18
C ILE A 77 15.94 14.06 7.02
N ASP A 78 14.98 13.96 7.94
CA ASP A 78 14.71 12.73 8.69
C ASP A 78 14.19 11.62 7.77
N TRP A 79 14.77 10.42 7.88
CA TRP A 79 14.43 9.27 7.04
C TRP A 79 12.93 8.94 7.08
N LYS A 80 12.31 8.97 8.27
CA LYS A 80 10.88 8.68 8.39
C LYS A 80 10.05 9.74 7.66
N THR A 81 10.40 11.02 7.82
CA THR A 81 9.74 12.11 7.08
C THR A 81 9.86 11.94 5.58
N PHE A 82 11.03 11.55 5.07
CA PHE A 82 11.23 11.29 3.65
C PHE A 82 10.33 10.15 3.14
N ILE A 83 10.37 8.99 3.80
CA ILE A 83 9.58 7.83 3.37
C ILE A 83 8.08 8.10 3.49
N ASP A 84 7.61 8.76 4.54
CA ASP A 84 6.19 9.12 4.68
C ASP A 84 5.73 10.07 3.55
N ASN A 85 6.63 10.91 3.03
CA ASN A 85 6.34 11.78 1.90
C ASN A 85 6.36 11.09 0.53
N GLU A 86 7.08 9.98 0.39
CA GLU A 86 7.10 9.17 -0.84
C GLU A 86 6.02 8.09 -0.86
N ASP A 87 5.63 7.59 0.31
CA ASP A 87 4.60 6.59 0.51
C ASP A 87 3.20 7.25 0.57
N MET A 88 2.88 8.09 -0.42
CA MET A 88 1.56 8.70 -0.54
C MET A 88 1.15 8.99 -1.99
N GLY A 89 -0.16 8.91 -2.24
CA GLY A 89 -0.76 9.27 -3.52
C GLY A 89 -0.11 8.54 -4.70
N THR A 90 0.33 9.33 -5.69
CA THR A 90 0.89 8.84 -6.96
C THR A 90 2.41 9.04 -7.08
N LYS A 91 3.09 9.42 -5.99
CA LYS A 91 4.53 9.74 -6.03
C LYS A 91 5.41 8.52 -6.27
N SER A 92 4.99 7.35 -5.80
CA SER A 92 5.70 6.10 -5.95
C SER A 92 4.77 5.01 -6.44
N LEU A 93 4.88 4.68 -7.72
CA LEU A 93 4.06 3.71 -8.44
C LEU A 93 4.91 2.55 -8.95
N ILE A 94 4.26 1.41 -9.12
CA ILE A 94 4.78 0.22 -9.78
C ILE A 94 3.72 -0.32 -10.74
N SER A 95 4.13 -0.86 -11.88
CA SER A 95 3.19 -1.39 -12.85
C SER A 95 2.63 -2.73 -12.38
N ASN A 96 1.31 -2.88 -12.42
CA ASN A 96 0.61 -4.14 -12.16
C ASN A 96 0.85 -5.18 -13.26
N SER A 97 1.32 -4.76 -14.44
CA SER A 97 1.69 -5.62 -15.56
C SER A 97 3.19 -5.96 -15.63
N ASP A 98 4.01 -5.41 -14.72
CA ASP A 98 5.41 -5.78 -14.63
C ASP A 98 5.53 -7.24 -14.17
N LYS A 99 6.08 -8.10 -15.04
CA LYS A 99 6.25 -9.53 -14.79
C LYS A 99 7.27 -9.83 -13.67
N GLN A 100 8.11 -8.86 -13.32
CA GLN A 100 9.05 -8.98 -12.21
C GLN A 100 8.43 -8.50 -10.88
N ALA A 101 7.32 -7.76 -10.93
CA ALA A 101 6.72 -7.19 -9.72
C ALA A 101 5.92 -8.25 -8.95
N VAL A 102 6.52 -8.73 -7.86
CA VAL A 102 5.86 -9.60 -6.88
C VAL A 102 4.79 -8.83 -6.09
N SER A 103 3.83 -9.53 -5.50
CA SER A 103 2.73 -8.88 -4.79
C SER A 103 3.16 -7.96 -3.64
N SER A 104 4.24 -8.28 -2.93
CA SER A 104 4.78 -7.44 -1.85
C SER A 104 5.40 -6.12 -2.31
N TRP A 105 5.53 -5.89 -3.61
CA TRP A 105 5.93 -4.60 -4.18
C TRP A 105 4.78 -3.60 -4.24
N LYS A 106 3.54 -4.05 -4.02
CA LYS A 106 2.32 -3.28 -4.20
C LYS A 106 1.70 -2.99 -2.84
N SER A 107 1.23 -1.77 -2.64
CA SER A 107 0.73 -1.32 -1.34
C SER A 107 -0.54 -2.05 -0.91
N LEU A 108 -0.66 -2.29 0.39
CA LEU A 108 -1.88 -2.74 1.08
C LEU A 108 -2.45 -1.67 2.01
N ALA A 109 -1.93 -0.44 1.94
CA ALA A 109 -2.48 0.68 2.69
C ALA A 109 -3.95 0.94 2.31
N ASP A 110 -4.68 1.63 3.18
CA ASP A 110 -6.09 1.92 2.98
C ASP A 110 -6.35 2.55 1.60
N GLY A 111 -7.28 1.93 0.86
CA GLY A 111 -7.65 2.33 -0.50
C GLY A 111 -6.73 1.79 -1.61
N ALA A 112 -5.56 1.22 -1.31
CA ALA A 112 -4.64 0.69 -2.32
C ALA A 112 -4.97 -0.74 -2.79
N TYR A 113 -5.71 -1.51 -1.99
CA TYR A 113 -6.13 -2.87 -2.30
C TYR A 113 -7.59 -3.11 -1.91
N ASN A 114 -8.38 -3.62 -2.85
CA ASN A 114 -9.76 -4.01 -2.62
C ASN A 114 -9.79 -5.49 -2.21
N TRP A 115 -10.09 -5.75 -0.94
CA TRP A 115 -10.15 -7.09 -0.37
C TRP A 115 -11.33 -7.94 -0.85
N GLU A 116 -12.38 -7.34 -1.42
CA GLU A 116 -13.54 -8.08 -1.95
C GLU A 116 -13.28 -8.60 -3.37
N THR A 117 -12.60 -7.78 -4.19
CA THR A 117 -12.28 -8.12 -5.58
C THR A 117 -10.88 -8.70 -5.76
N SER A 118 -10.06 -8.65 -4.70
CA SER A 118 -8.66 -9.05 -4.70
C SER A 118 -7.78 -8.29 -5.69
N GLN A 119 -8.14 -7.03 -5.99
CA GLN A 119 -7.44 -6.18 -6.96
C GLN A 119 -6.76 -4.99 -6.28
N TRP A 120 -5.59 -4.61 -6.79
CA TRP A 120 -4.99 -3.32 -6.45
C TRP A 120 -5.69 -2.17 -7.18
N THR A 121 -5.84 -1.05 -6.48
CA THR A 121 -6.40 0.17 -7.04
C THR A 121 -5.41 0.78 -8.03
N VAL A 122 -5.89 1.10 -9.23
CA VAL A 122 -5.11 1.79 -10.26
C VAL A 122 -5.15 3.29 -9.98
N TYR A 123 -3.97 3.90 -9.93
CA TYR A 123 -3.78 5.33 -9.65
C TYR A 123 -3.39 6.14 -10.89
N ASP A 124 -2.77 5.50 -11.88
CA ASP A 124 -2.37 6.16 -13.13
C ASP A 124 -2.50 5.21 -14.33
N GLY A 125 -2.97 5.75 -15.44
CA GLY A 125 -3.25 5.02 -16.67
C GLY A 125 -4.17 3.81 -16.43
N THR A 126 -3.79 2.67 -17.01
CA THR A 126 -4.59 1.43 -16.97
C THR A 126 -4.00 0.35 -16.06
N GLY A 127 -2.88 0.60 -15.40
CA GLY A 127 -2.17 -0.46 -14.68
C GLY A 127 -1.14 -0.01 -13.65
N TRP A 128 -0.97 1.28 -13.38
CA TRP A 128 -0.03 1.72 -12.35
C TRP A 128 -0.70 1.75 -10.99
N VAL A 129 -0.12 1.02 -10.04
CA VAL A 129 -0.62 0.89 -8.67
C VAL A 129 0.42 1.44 -7.70
N ARG A 130 0.01 1.81 -6.49
CA ARG A 130 0.93 2.34 -5.49
C ARG A 130 1.96 1.29 -5.07
N ALA A 131 3.24 1.68 -5.02
CA ALA A 131 4.31 0.85 -4.49
C ALA A 131 4.12 0.62 -2.98
N SER A 132 4.52 -0.54 -2.46
CA SER A 132 4.56 -0.78 -1.02
C SER A 132 5.60 0.10 -0.35
N ARG A 133 5.40 0.40 0.93
CA ARG A 133 6.34 1.18 1.72
C ARG A 133 7.74 0.55 1.71
N GLU A 134 7.81 -0.76 1.86
CA GLU A 134 9.05 -1.53 1.88
C GLU A 134 9.80 -1.40 0.54
N LEU A 135 9.09 -1.34 -0.59
CA LEU A 135 9.70 -1.12 -1.89
C LEU A 135 10.22 0.31 -2.05
N VAL A 136 9.47 1.29 -1.54
CA VAL A 136 9.90 2.69 -1.50
C VAL A 136 11.18 2.80 -0.68
N GLU A 137 11.20 2.24 0.53
CA GLU A 137 12.38 2.19 1.40
C GLU A 137 13.58 1.54 0.71
N TYR A 138 13.39 0.42 0.00
CA TYR A 138 14.47 -0.24 -0.75
C TYR A 138 15.13 0.66 -1.81
N TYR A 139 14.33 1.33 -2.64
CA TYR A 139 14.85 2.18 -3.72
C TYR A 139 15.29 3.57 -3.25
N ALA A 140 14.71 4.06 -2.15
CA ALA A 140 15.13 5.28 -1.49
C ALA A 140 16.49 5.10 -0.79
N ASP A 141 16.83 3.92 -0.31
CA ASP A 141 18.07 3.68 0.43
C ASP A 141 19.28 3.60 -0.52
N PRO A 142 20.22 4.57 -0.49
CA PRO A 142 21.34 4.59 -1.42
C PRO A 142 22.26 3.37 -1.28
N ARG A 143 22.32 2.77 -0.08
CA ARG A 143 23.18 1.62 0.21
C ARG A 143 22.82 0.38 -0.61
N ASN A 144 21.57 0.28 -1.06
CA ASN A 144 21.11 -0.81 -1.93
C ASN A 144 21.58 -0.67 -3.39
N GLN A 145 22.21 0.45 -3.72
CA GLN A 145 22.42 0.89 -5.09
C GLN A 145 23.91 1.10 -5.43
N PHE A 146 24.82 0.58 -4.60
CA PHE A 146 26.28 0.70 -4.78
C PHE A 146 26.90 -0.43 -5.61
N GLY A 147 26.20 -0.88 -6.65
CA GLY A 147 26.78 -1.72 -7.70
C GLY A 147 27.40 -0.88 -8.82
N GLU A 148 28.32 -1.46 -9.60
CA GLU A 148 29.02 -0.77 -10.70
C GLU A 148 28.09 -0.17 -11.76
N LYS A 149 26.84 -0.66 -11.88
CA LYS A 149 25.83 -0.12 -12.80
C LYS A 149 24.76 0.67 -12.05
N GLU A 150 24.32 0.20 -10.90
CA GLU A 150 23.26 0.79 -10.10
C GLU A 150 23.65 2.18 -9.55
N ILE A 151 24.95 2.41 -9.31
CA ILE A 151 25.48 3.70 -8.82
C ILE A 151 25.22 4.86 -9.79
N PHE A 152 25.02 4.58 -11.08
CA PHE A 152 24.75 5.60 -12.10
C PHE A 152 23.43 6.35 -11.91
N GLN A 153 22.53 5.89 -11.04
CA GLN A 153 21.39 6.72 -10.64
C GLN A 153 21.80 7.98 -9.87
N PHE A 154 23.00 7.98 -9.28
CA PHE A 154 23.61 9.11 -8.57
C PHE A 154 24.59 9.90 -9.45
N LEU A 155 24.80 9.51 -10.72
CA LEU A 155 25.69 10.24 -11.61
C LEU A 155 25.16 11.67 -11.82
N SER A 156 25.99 12.68 -11.55
CA SER A 156 25.63 14.07 -11.80
C SER A 156 25.63 14.37 -13.29
N ASN A 157 24.51 14.90 -13.75
CA ASN A 157 24.30 15.46 -15.08
C ASN A 157 24.73 16.94 -15.13
N ALA A 158 25.27 17.52 -14.06
CA ALA A 158 25.77 18.90 -14.06
C ALA A 158 27.07 19.04 -14.87
N TYR A 159 27.29 20.24 -15.42
CA TYR A 159 28.52 20.55 -16.13
C TYR A 159 29.70 20.79 -15.19
N HIS A 160 30.79 20.07 -15.43
CA HIS A 160 32.04 20.12 -14.66
C HIS A 160 33.22 20.35 -15.63
N PRO A 161 33.48 21.60 -16.06
CA PRO A 161 34.44 21.92 -17.13
C PRO A 161 35.88 21.53 -16.80
N GLU A 162 36.22 21.37 -15.51
CA GLU A 162 37.54 20.91 -15.07
C GLU A 162 37.82 19.44 -15.42
N SER A 163 36.80 18.71 -15.85
CA SER A 163 36.90 17.26 -16.08
C SER A 163 36.15 16.76 -17.30
N GLN A 164 35.15 17.52 -17.76
CA GLN A 164 34.32 17.18 -18.92
C GLN A 164 34.81 17.98 -20.14
N ASN A 165 35.53 17.31 -21.03
CA ASN A 165 36.17 17.92 -22.21
C ASN A 165 35.81 17.21 -23.52
N GLU A 166 36.22 17.81 -24.64
CA GLU A 166 35.98 17.31 -26.00
C GLU A 166 36.52 15.89 -26.23
N GLU A 167 37.71 15.57 -25.73
CA GLU A 167 38.30 14.26 -25.90
C GLU A 167 37.44 13.19 -25.22
N GLY A 168 37.03 13.42 -23.97
CA GLY A 168 36.09 12.52 -23.29
C GLY A 168 34.75 12.42 -24.03
N LEU A 169 34.27 13.51 -24.63
CA LEU A 169 33.00 13.51 -25.36
C LEU A 169 33.11 12.71 -26.67
N GLN A 170 34.17 12.90 -27.44
CA GLN A 170 34.44 12.11 -28.65
C GLN A 170 34.43 10.60 -28.35
N ARG A 171 34.96 10.23 -27.17
CA ARG A 171 34.98 8.85 -26.71
C ARG A 171 33.59 8.35 -26.31
N ALA A 172 32.81 9.15 -25.58
CA ALA A 172 31.42 8.84 -25.20
C ALA A 172 30.50 8.70 -26.43
N LEU A 173 30.81 9.42 -27.51
CA LEU A 173 30.05 9.38 -28.75
C LEU A 173 30.50 8.27 -29.72
N ARG A 174 31.54 7.49 -29.41
CA ARG A 174 32.05 6.44 -30.31
C ARG A 174 30.95 5.51 -30.80
N ASN A 175 31.05 5.08 -32.05
CA ASN A 175 30.07 4.23 -32.74
C ASN A 175 28.67 4.83 -32.86
N THR A 176 28.53 6.16 -32.71
CA THR A 176 27.31 6.89 -33.03
C THR A 176 27.50 7.79 -34.24
N PHE A 177 26.40 8.25 -34.83
CA PHE A 177 26.43 9.24 -35.92
C PHE A 177 27.09 10.56 -35.53
N MET A 178 27.15 10.89 -34.24
CA MET A 178 27.75 12.11 -33.70
C MET A 178 29.28 12.03 -33.58
N ALA A 179 29.88 10.84 -33.71
CA ALA A 179 31.34 10.67 -33.64
C ALA A 179 32.07 11.18 -34.89
N SER A 180 31.35 11.32 -36.02
CA SER A 180 31.97 11.63 -37.31
C SER A 180 32.27 13.12 -37.43
N SER A 181 33.54 13.47 -37.58
CA SER A 181 33.99 14.84 -37.87
C SER A 181 33.48 15.38 -39.22
N ASN A 182 33.01 14.49 -40.10
CA ASN A 182 32.49 14.87 -41.42
C ASN A 182 30.98 15.14 -41.42
N LYS A 183 30.28 14.86 -40.31
CA LYS A 183 28.87 15.22 -40.14
C LYS A 183 28.79 16.52 -39.33
N LEU A 184 28.52 17.61 -40.03
CA LEU A 184 28.44 18.94 -39.44
C LEU A 184 26.99 19.35 -39.19
N VAL A 185 26.79 20.15 -38.14
CA VAL A 185 25.57 20.89 -37.84
C VAL A 185 25.78 22.36 -38.16
N SER A 186 24.72 23.09 -38.48
CA SER A 186 24.81 24.52 -38.79
C SER A 186 23.96 25.35 -37.85
N ASP A 187 24.41 26.59 -37.60
CA ASP A 187 23.62 27.62 -36.92
C ASP A 187 22.82 28.47 -37.93
N SER A 188 22.08 29.46 -37.42
CA SER A 188 21.27 30.38 -38.25
C SER A 188 22.10 31.36 -39.09
N ALA A 189 23.38 31.56 -38.78
CA ALA A 189 24.31 32.37 -39.57
C ALA A 189 25.01 31.56 -40.68
N GLY A 190 24.82 30.24 -40.70
CA GLY A 190 25.44 29.33 -41.66
C GLY A 190 26.83 28.85 -41.25
N ASN A 191 27.29 29.14 -40.03
CA ASN A 191 28.52 28.53 -39.51
C ASN A 191 28.30 27.04 -39.28
N THR A 192 29.34 26.24 -39.46
CA THR A 192 29.29 24.78 -39.33
C THR A 192 30.13 24.31 -38.16
N TYR A 193 29.61 23.35 -37.41
CA TYR A 193 30.24 22.75 -36.23
C TYR A 193 30.17 21.23 -36.34
N THR A 194 31.16 20.53 -35.81
CA THR A 194 31.00 19.11 -35.49
C THR A 194 29.95 18.93 -34.39
N TYR A 195 29.41 17.72 -34.24
CA TYR A 195 28.52 17.41 -33.12
C TYR A 195 29.20 17.58 -31.77
N VAL A 196 30.51 17.31 -31.70
CA VAL A 196 31.30 17.46 -30.46
C VAL A 196 31.32 18.92 -30.04
N GLU A 197 31.70 19.83 -30.94
CA GLU A 197 31.70 21.28 -30.68
C GLU A 197 30.30 21.77 -30.26
N ALA A 198 29.26 21.41 -31.03
CA ALA A 198 27.90 21.84 -30.71
C ALA A 198 27.37 21.31 -29.37
N ILE A 199 27.77 20.10 -28.96
CA ILE A 199 27.39 19.52 -27.66
C ILE A 199 28.20 20.16 -26.52
N MET A 200 29.47 20.51 -26.74
CA MET A 200 30.26 21.25 -25.75
C MET A 200 29.68 22.66 -25.53
N ASP A 201 29.30 23.36 -26.60
CA ASP A 201 28.61 24.64 -26.51
C ASP A 201 27.27 24.50 -25.77
N ALA A 202 26.52 23.43 -26.04
CA ALA A 202 25.28 23.13 -25.34
C ALA A 202 25.48 22.80 -23.86
N ALA A 203 26.59 22.14 -23.50
CA ALA A 203 26.95 21.86 -22.12
C ALA A 203 27.19 23.16 -21.34
N GLU A 204 27.97 24.07 -21.90
CA GLU A 204 28.21 25.39 -21.31
C GLU A 204 26.93 26.22 -21.22
N TYR A 205 26.14 26.24 -22.30
CA TYR A 205 24.90 27.02 -22.37
C TYR A 205 23.83 26.52 -21.39
N ALA A 206 23.69 25.20 -21.24
CA ALA A 206 22.64 24.59 -20.43
C ALA A 206 23.08 24.27 -18.99
N GLY A 207 24.38 24.31 -18.69
CA GLY A 207 24.93 23.85 -17.42
C GLY A 207 24.83 22.33 -17.23
N LEU A 208 24.82 21.57 -18.33
CA LEU A 208 24.70 20.11 -18.34
C LEU A 208 25.99 19.43 -18.77
N SER A 209 26.24 18.23 -18.27
CA SER A 209 27.34 17.39 -18.71
C SER A 209 27.25 17.12 -20.22
N PRO A 210 28.31 17.36 -20.99
CA PRO A 210 28.33 17.04 -22.42
C PRO A 210 28.12 15.53 -22.65
N TYR A 211 28.53 14.69 -21.70
CA TYR A 211 28.35 13.23 -21.76
C TYR A 211 26.89 12.84 -21.54
N ALA A 212 26.19 13.53 -20.63
CA ALA A 212 24.75 13.37 -20.43
C ALA A 212 23.96 13.82 -21.67
N ILE A 213 24.31 14.96 -22.26
CA ILE A 213 23.70 15.46 -23.50
C ILE A 213 23.89 14.43 -24.64
N GLY A 214 25.13 14.00 -24.89
CA GLY A 214 25.44 13.02 -25.94
C GLY A 214 24.70 11.69 -25.74
N THR A 215 24.67 11.20 -24.50
CA THR A 215 23.92 9.98 -24.15
C THR A 215 22.42 10.16 -24.39
N LYS A 216 21.84 11.29 -23.99
CA LYS A 216 20.42 11.57 -24.19
C LYS A 216 20.08 11.60 -25.68
N ILE A 217 20.87 12.30 -26.51
CA ILE A 217 20.65 12.34 -27.96
C ILE A 217 20.74 10.93 -28.56
N ARG A 218 21.71 10.11 -28.14
CA ARG A 218 21.83 8.71 -28.57
C ARG A 218 20.60 7.88 -28.21
N LEU A 219 20.08 8.04 -26.99
CA LEU A 219 18.87 7.33 -26.54
C LEU A 219 17.64 7.74 -27.36
N GLU A 220 17.51 9.02 -27.68
CA GLU A 220 16.35 9.58 -28.38
C GLU A 220 16.36 9.37 -29.90
N GLN A 221 17.54 9.38 -30.52
CA GLN A 221 17.69 9.34 -31.99
C GLN A 221 18.30 8.02 -32.50
N GLY A 222 18.71 7.14 -31.59
CA GLY A 222 19.43 5.91 -31.88
C GLY A 222 20.87 6.16 -32.35
N VAL A 223 21.63 5.07 -32.48
CA VAL A 223 23.06 5.14 -32.85
C VAL A 223 23.31 5.75 -34.24
N ASN A 224 22.35 5.62 -35.17
CA ASN A 224 22.49 6.07 -36.55
C ASN A 224 21.93 7.48 -36.82
N GLY A 225 21.08 8.01 -35.94
CA GLY A 225 20.51 9.35 -36.10
C GLY A 225 19.61 9.50 -37.34
N ASN A 226 18.88 8.46 -37.73
CA ASN A 226 18.03 8.47 -38.94
C ASN A 226 16.56 8.83 -38.65
N SER A 227 16.27 9.33 -37.45
CA SER A 227 14.90 9.69 -37.04
C SER A 227 14.35 10.83 -37.89
N GLY A 228 13.04 10.78 -38.16
CA GLY A 228 12.31 11.90 -38.78
C GLY A 228 12.47 13.21 -37.99
N SER A 229 12.60 13.12 -36.66
CA SER A 229 12.79 14.27 -35.74
C SER A 229 14.02 15.12 -36.06
N ILE A 230 15.07 14.55 -36.67
CA ILE A 230 16.33 15.25 -36.97
C ILE A 230 16.68 15.22 -38.46
N SER A 231 15.76 14.78 -39.31
CA SER A 231 15.97 14.64 -40.75
C SER A 231 16.00 15.97 -41.52
N GLY A 232 15.38 17.02 -40.97
CA GLY A 232 15.14 18.30 -41.65
C GLY A 232 14.18 18.21 -42.85
N ASN A 233 13.57 17.06 -43.12
CA ASN A 233 12.74 16.83 -44.33
C ASN A 233 11.43 16.06 -44.02
N PHE A 234 10.99 16.05 -42.76
CA PHE A 234 9.82 15.28 -42.35
C PHE A 234 8.52 15.89 -42.90
N VAL A 235 7.63 15.02 -43.41
CA VAL A 235 6.27 15.37 -43.85
C VAL A 235 5.29 14.57 -43.01
N GLY A 236 4.45 15.27 -42.26
CA GLY A 236 3.41 14.70 -41.39
C GLY A 236 2.00 14.87 -41.97
N ILE A 237 1.00 14.56 -41.15
CA ILE A 237 -0.41 14.64 -41.51
C ILE A 237 -0.83 16.09 -41.78
N LYS A 238 -0.31 17.06 -41.00
CA LYS A 238 -0.62 18.49 -41.16
C LYS A 238 0.28 19.21 -42.17
N GLY A 239 1.17 18.50 -42.85
CA GLY A 239 2.02 19.04 -43.90
C GLY A 239 3.52 18.91 -43.65
N SER A 240 4.30 19.75 -44.34
CA SER A 240 5.77 19.72 -44.29
C SER A 240 6.31 20.41 -43.03
N TYR A 241 7.30 19.78 -42.40
CA TYR A 241 8.10 20.32 -41.31
C TYR A 241 9.58 20.44 -41.71
N ALA A 242 9.84 20.62 -43.02
CA ALA A 242 11.18 20.78 -43.53
C ALA A 242 11.92 21.94 -42.85
N GLY A 243 13.20 21.73 -42.54
CA GLY A 243 14.05 22.68 -41.82
C GLY A 243 13.89 22.67 -40.30
N LEU A 244 12.99 21.88 -39.71
CA LEU A 244 12.87 21.74 -38.25
C LEU A 244 13.61 20.51 -37.73
N TYR A 245 14.18 20.65 -36.53
CA TYR A 245 14.95 19.61 -35.86
C TYR A 245 14.56 19.50 -34.38
N ASN A 246 14.55 18.29 -33.84
CA ASN A 246 14.31 18.01 -32.43
C ASN A 246 15.17 16.82 -31.96
N TYR A 247 16.38 17.11 -31.46
CA TYR A 247 17.35 16.09 -31.04
C TYR A 247 16.98 15.35 -29.75
N PHE A 248 16.10 15.92 -28.93
CA PHE A 248 15.73 15.39 -27.61
C PHE A 248 14.30 14.84 -27.56
N ASN A 249 13.58 14.84 -28.70
CA ASN A 249 12.16 14.47 -28.79
C ASN A 249 11.25 15.23 -27.81
N HIS A 250 11.59 16.48 -27.46
CA HIS A 250 10.75 17.30 -26.59
C HIS A 250 9.37 17.50 -27.22
N GLY A 251 8.30 17.19 -26.47
CA GLY A 251 6.93 17.25 -26.95
C GLY A 251 6.51 16.12 -27.91
N ALA A 252 7.32 15.08 -28.08
CA ALA A 252 7.00 13.96 -28.97
C ALA A 252 6.17 12.88 -28.26
N TYR A 253 4.85 12.88 -28.48
CA TYR A 253 3.94 11.84 -28.01
C TYR A 253 2.77 11.69 -28.98
N ASN A 254 2.13 10.51 -29.04
CA ASN A 254 0.95 10.32 -29.88
C ASN A 254 -0.25 11.03 -29.23
N ALA A 255 -0.82 12.01 -29.91
CA ALA A 255 -1.98 12.75 -29.41
C ALA A 255 -2.71 13.47 -30.55
N ASN A 256 -4.01 13.71 -30.37
CA ASN A 256 -4.85 14.46 -31.29
C ASN A 256 -4.81 13.94 -32.74
N GLY A 257 -4.69 12.62 -32.90
CA GLY A 257 -4.57 11.96 -34.21
C GLY A 257 -3.20 12.12 -34.90
N LEU A 258 -2.22 12.73 -34.24
CA LEU A 258 -0.86 12.94 -34.76
C LEU A 258 0.13 11.97 -34.13
N GLY A 259 1.12 11.57 -34.93
CA GLY A 259 2.24 10.75 -34.46
C GLY A 259 3.24 11.55 -33.62
N ALA A 260 4.03 10.85 -32.81
CA ALA A 260 5.01 11.45 -31.90
C ALA A 260 6.01 12.40 -32.58
N ILE A 261 6.57 12.01 -33.74
CA ILE A 261 7.53 12.86 -34.49
C ILE A 261 6.88 14.19 -34.91
N GLU A 262 5.65 14.13 -35.41
CA GLU A 262 4.93 15.34 -35.85
C GLU A 262 4.65 16.28 -34.68
N ASN A 263 4.18 15.75 -33.54
CA ASN A 263 3.97 16.55 -32.33
C ASN A 263 5.29 17.14 -31.80
N GLY A 264 6.39 16.39 -31.86
CA GLY A 264 7.72 16.88 -31.50
C GLY A 264 8.21 18.02 -32.41
N LEU A 265 7.89 17.99 -33.71
CA LEU A 265 8.27 19.07 -34.63
C LEU A 265 7.35 20.29 -34.54
N ILE A 266 6.08 20.12 -34.14
CA ILE A 266 5.20 21.24 -33.74
C ILE A 266 5.79 21.95 -32.51
N TYR A 267 6.28 21.18 -31.53
CA TYR A 267 6.98 21.73 -30.37
C TYR A 267 8.26 22.50 -30.78
N ALA A 268 9.06 21.93 -31.69
CA ALA A 268 10.28 22.55 -32.21
C ALA A 268 10.02 23.87 -32.95
N ARG A 269 8.87 24.01 -33.63
CA ARG A 269 8.41 25.28 -34.22
C ARG A 269 8.01 26.31 -33.14
N GLY A 270 7.65 25.82 -31.96
CA GLY A 270 7.29 26.61 -30.80
C GLY A 270 5.86 27.13 -30.82
N ASP A 271 4.97 26.59 -31.66
CA ASP A 271 3.61 27.12 -31.80
C ASP A 271 2.84 27.19 -30.47
N THR A 272 3.20 26.31 -29.53
CA THR A 272 2.57 26.19 -28.21
C THR A 272 3.28 26.99 -27.12
N ILE A 273 4.40 27.65 -27.41
CA ILE A 273 5.22 28.40 -26.43
C ILE A 273 5.02 29.89 -26.64
N THR A 274 4.17 30.50 -25.81
CA THR A 274 3.80 31.92 -25.88
C THR A 274 4.74 32.85 -25.11
N ASN A 275 5.51 32.33 -24.15
CA ASN A 275 6.45 33.13 -23.36
C ASN A 275 7.70 33.45 -24.18
N ALA A 276 7.88 34.73 -24.56
CA ALA A 276 8.98 35.19 -25.40
C ALA A 276 10.38 34.94 -24.78
N GLN A 277 10.52 35.14 -23.46
CA GLN A 277 11.80 34.89 -22.78
C GLN A 277 12.14 33.39 -22.79
N LEU A 278 11.15 32.54 -22.54
CA LEU A 278 11.34 31.09 -22.59
C LEU A 278 11.71 30.63 -24.00
N ARG A 279 11.07 31.18 -25.05
CA ARG A 279 11.44 30.90 -26.44
C ARG A 279 12.89 31.28 -26.73
N GLN A 280 13.31 32.46 -26.29
CA GLN A 280 14.68 32.94 -26.47
C GLN A 280 15.67 32.02 -25.77
N ASN A 281 15.41 31.67 -24.51
CA ASN A 281 16.28 30.80 -23.73
C ASN A 281 16.35 29.38 -24.31
N MET A 282 15.23 28.85 -24.79
CA MET A 282 15.17 27.56 -25.49
C MET A 282 15.64 27.63 -26.94
N ARG A 283 15.97 28.82 -27.46
CA ARG A 283 16.39 29.05 -28.85
C ARG A 283 15.38 28.50 -29.88
N ILE A 284 14.08 28.58 -29.57
CA ILE A 284 12.98 28.13 -30.43
C ILE A 284 12.48 29.30 -31.31
N PRO A 285 12.23 29.11 -32.63
CA PRO A 285 12.09 27.83 -33.32
C PRO A 285 13.42 27.16 -33.68
N TRP A 286 13.46 25.83 -33.59
CA TRP A 286 14.65 25.02 -33.93
C TRP A 286 14.75 24.78 -35.44
N THR A 287 15.01 25.85 -36.20
CA THR A 287 15.11 25.82 -37.66
C THR A 287 16.48 25.39 -38.18
N ASN A 288 17.39 24.99 -37.29
CA ASN A 288 18.70 24.44 -37.62
C ASN A 288 19.12 23.44 -36.51
N GLN A 289 20.09 22.59 -36.83
CA GLN A 289 20.53 21.52 -35.93
C GLN A 289 21.20 22.09 -34.67
N TYR A 290 22.02 23.13 -34.80
CA TYR A 290 22.79 23.70 -33.69
C TYR A 290 21.86 24.26 -32.60
N ASP A 291 20.86 25.06 -32.98
CA ASP A 291 19.87 25.64 -32.07
C ASP A 291 18.98 24.57 -31.43
N SER A 292 18.67 23.48 -32.15
CA SER A 292 17.97 22.33 -31.61
C SER A 292 18.78 21.59 -30.53
N ILE A 293 20.10 21.50 -30.70
CA ILE A 293 21.00 20.88 -29.72
C ILE A 293 21.12 21.76 -28.47
N LEU A 294 21.48 23.04 -28.61
CA LEU A 294 21.63 23.97 -27.47
C LEU A 294 20.31 24.21 -26.75
N GLY A 295 19.25 24.48 -27.51
CA GLY A 295 17.92 24.75 -26.99
C GLY A 295 17.25 23.53 -26.37
N GLY A 296 17.44 22.36 -26.98
CA GLY A 296 16.98 21.09 -26.44
C GLY A 296 17.72 20.70 -25.15
N ALA A 297 19.03 20.95 -25.08
CA ALA A 297 19.82 20.77 -23.85
C ALA A 297 19.36 21.73 -22.75
N TYR A 298 19.11 23.01 -23.08
CA TYR A 298 18.54 23.97 -22.14
C TYR A 298 17.25 23.43 -21.51
N LYS A 299 16.33 22.89 -22.33
CA LYS A 299 15.09 22.29 -21.84
C LYS A 299 15.30 21.00 -21.06
N TYR A 300 16.29 20.19 -21.44
CA TYR A 300 16.67 19.00 -20.70
C TYR A 300 17.21 19.35 -19.30
N ALA A 301 17.87 20.50 -19.15
CA ALA A 301 18.43 20.97 -17.88
C ALA A 301 17.40 21.44 -16.85
N ASP A 302 16.10 21.40 -17.15
CA ASP A 302 15.04 21.94 -16.29
C ASP A 302 15.16 21.48 -14.82
N TYR A 303 15.40 20.19 -14.57
CA TYR A 303 15.58 19.64 -13.22
C TYR A 303 16.95 19.99 -12.62
N THR A 304 18.01 19.88 -13.41
CA THR A 304 19.39 20.17 -12.99
C THR A 304 19.58 21.62 -12.53
N ARG A 305 18.87 22.59 -13.13
CA ARG A 305 18.88 24.01 -12.69
C ARG A 305 18.42 24.20 -11.24
N TYR A 306 17.58 23.29 -10.75
CA TYR A 306 17.09 23.29 -9.38
C TYR A 306 17.93 22.40 -8.47
N GLY A 307 19.09 21.93 -8.93
CA GLY A 307 19.98 21.05 -8.17
C GLY A 307 19.60 19.57 -8.20
N GLN A 308 18.49 19.21 -8.86
CA GLN A 308 18.09 17.83 -9.15
C GLN A 308 18.87 17.31 -10.36
N ASP A 309 20.17 17.13 -10.18
CA ASP A 309 21.12 16.82 -11.25
C ASP A 309 21.47 15.33 -11.33
N THR A 310 20.81 14.46 -10.55
CA THR A 310 20.95 13.01 -10.66
C THR A 310 19.59 12.39 -10.89
N ASN A 311 19.55 11.20 -11.51
CA ASN A 311 18.29 10.47 -11.69
C ASN A 311 17.60 10.23 -10.33
N TYR A 312 18.38 10.02 -9.25
CA TYR A 312 17.86 9.89 -7.89
C TYR A 312 17.18 11.19 -7.41
N PHE A 313 17.80 12.36 -7.58
CA PHE A 313 17.22 13.64 -7.16
C PHE A 313 16.04 14.06 -8.04
N GLU A 314 16.03 13.66 -9.30
CA GLU A 314 14.86 13.79 -10.18
C GLU A 314 13.69 12.90 -9.71
N LYS A 315 13.95 11.68 -9.20
CA LYS A 315 12.88 10.83 -8.64
C LYS A 315 12.35 11.34 -7.32
N PHE A 316 13.23 11.71 -6.38
CA PHE A 316 12.84 11.90 -4.98
C PHE A 316 12.74 13.37 -4.55
N ASN A 317 13.41 14.29 -5.24
CA ASN A 317 13.60 15.69 -4.85
C ASN A 317 13.90 15.89 -3.35
N VAL A 318 15.14 15.65 -2.96
CA VAL A 318 15.62 15.86 -1.58
C VAL A 318 16.64 16.99 -1.46
N VAL A 319 16.70 17.85 -2.48
CA VAL A 319 17.74 18.88 -2.65
C VAL A 319 17.21 20.26 -3.01
N TYR A 320 15.94 20.39 -3.43
CA TYR A 320 15.35 21.66 -3.84
C TYR A 320 14.07 22.00 -3.09
N ASP A 321 14.08 23.13 -2.37
CA ASP A 321 12.94 23.70 -1.66
C ASP A 321 12.39 24.99 -2.33
N GLY A 322 13.15 25.62 -3.23
CA GLY A 322 12.99 26.99 -3.73
C GLY A 322 11.85 27.26 -4.73
N GLY A 323 10.70 26.60 -4.61
CA GLY A 323 9.49 26.97 -5.37
C GLY A 323 8.41 25.88 -5.47
N TYR A 324 8.82 24.61 -5.49
CA TYR A 324 7.90 23.46 -5.45
C TYR A 324 7.87 22.77 -4.08
N GLY A 325 8.89 23.00 -3.24
CA GLY A 325 9.12 22.29 -1.98
C GLY A 325 9.80 20.93 -2.17
N LEU A 326 10.42 20.43 -1.10
CA LEU A 326 10.99 19.07 -1.04
C LEU A 326 9.91 18.01 -1.34
N PHE A 327 10.30 16.90 -1.95
CA PHE A 327 9.42 15.77 -2.32
C PHE A 327 8.36 16.09 -3.40
N TYR A 328 8.43 17.27 -4.02
CA TYR A 328 7.64 17.67 -5.18
C TYR A 328 8.55 17.89 -6.39
N HIS A 329 8.00 18.21 -7.56
CA HIS A 329 8.77 18.37 -8.80
C HIS A 329 9.63 17.12 -9.10
N GLN A 330 8.97 15.96 -9.07
CA GLN A 330 9.59 14.68 -9.37
C GLN A 330 9.36 14.32 -10.83
N TYR A 331 10.43 13.93 -11.52
CA TYR A 331 10.37 13.49 -12.92
C TYR A 331 9.73 12.10 -13.06
N PHE A 332 9.94 11.24 -12.06
CA PHE A 332 9.46 9.86 -12.08
C PHE A 332 8.36 9.63 -11.04
N THR A 333 7.27 9.00 -11.46
CA THR A 333 6.34 8.32 -10.53
C THR A 333 6.70 6.85 -10.36
N HIS A 334 7.28 6.21 -11.38
CA HIS A 334 7.76 4.82 -11.29
C HIS A 334 8.92 4.71 -10.29
N ILE A 335 8.74 3.90 -9.24
CA ILE A 335 9.71 3.77 -8.15
C ILE A 335 11.09 3.27 -8.61
N ARG A 336 11.14 2.45 -9.67
CA ARG A 336 12.40 1.94 -10.25
C ARG A 336 13.00 2.87 -11.30
N GLY A 337 12.35 3.99 -11.62
CA GLY A 337 12.66 4.85 -12.77
C GLY A 337 14.10 5.34 -12.76
N ALA A 338 14.54 5.94 -11.64
CA ALA A 338 15.90 6.45 -11.48
C ALA A 338 16.96 5.36 -11.63
N ASN A 339 16.78 4.22 -10.96
CA ASN A 339 17.67 3.08 -11.02
C ASN A 339 17.75 2.49 -12.44
N SER A 340 16.60 2.29 -13.09
CA SER A 340 16.53 1.71 -14.43
C SER A 340 17.21 2.61 -15.47
N LEU A 341 17.00 3.91 -15.36
CA LEU A 341 17.66 4.88 -16.24
C LEU A 341 19.16 4.95 -15.97
N GLY A 342 19.59 4.94 -14.69
CA GLY A 342 21.01 4.88 -14.32
C GLY A 342 21.71 3.66 -14.92
N ILE A 343 21.13 2.47 -14.80
CA ILE A 343 21.68 1.24 -15.40
C ILE A 343 21.76 1.34 -16.93
N ALA A 344 20.74 1.91 -17.58
CA ALA A 344 20.79 2.13 -19.03
C ALA A 344 21.87 3.15 -19.42
N GLN A 345 22.06 4.18 -18.59
CA GLN A 345 23.07 5.24 -18.77
C GLN A 345 24.49 4.71 -18.57
N SER A 346 24.72 3.75 -17.66
CA SER A 346 26.05 3.17 -17.40
C SER A 346 26.69 2.57 -18.66
N ALA A 347 25.88 2.04 -19.57
CA ALA A 347 26.35 1.46 -20.83
C ALA A 347 27.04 2.49 -21.75
N SER A 348 26.77 3.79 -21.60
CA SER A 348 27.49 4.84 -22.35
C SER A 348 28.92 5.06 -21.85
N TYR A 349 29.25 4.58 -20.65
CA TYR A 349 30.51 4.84 -19.96
C TYR A 349 31.41 3.59 -19.87
N GLU A 350 30.99 2.47 -20.46
CA GLU A 350 31.81 1.25 -20.50
C GLU A 350 33.14 1.53 -21.24
N GLY A 351 34.27 1.20 -20.58
CA GLY A 351 35.61 1.44 -21.11
C GLY A 351 36.09 2.90 -21.04
N MET A 352 35.42 3.74 -20.25
CA MET A 352 35.81 5.14 -19.99
C MET A 352 36.34 5.33 -18.55
N ASP A 353 37.10 4.36 -18.01
CA ASP A 353 37.59 4.43 -16.60
C ASP A 353 38.54 5.60 -16.32
N ASP A 354 39.05 6.25 -17.36
CA ASP A 354 39.96 7.37 -17.28
C ASP A 354 39.25 8.74 -17.19
N ILE A 355 37.93 8.80 -17.44
CA ILE A 355 37.18 10.03 -17.25
C ILE A 355 36.73 10.17 -15.80
N LYS A 356 36.71 11.41 -15.32
CA LYS A 356 36.18 11.71 -13.99
C LYS A 356 34.65 11.70 -14.05
N LEU A 357 34.03 10.86 -13.23
CA LEU A 357 32.58 10.83 -13.04
C LEU A 357 32.27 11.25 -11.61
N VAL A 358 31.34 12.19 -11.44
CA VAL A 358 30.92 12.68 -10.12
C VAL A 358 29.57 12.06 -9.78
N PHE A 359 29.50 11.34 -8.67
CA PHE A 359 28.29 10.73 -8.15
C PHE A 359 27.86 11.46 -6.88
N ARG A 360 26.69 12.09 -6.91
CA ARG A 360 26.12 12.82 -5.77
C ARG A 360 25.14 11.92 -5.03
N ILE A 361 25.49 11.53 -3.81
CA ILE A 361 24.79 10.50 -3.04
C ILE A 361 24.15 11.14 -1.80
N PRO A 362 22.83 11.03 -1.61
CA PRO A 362 22.18 11.61 -0.44
C PRO A 362 22.53 10.88 0.85
N VAL A 363 22.57 11.62 1.94
CA VAL A 363 22.69 11.11 3.30
C VAL A 363 21.56 11.71 4.13
N TYR A 364 20.72 10.85 4.69
CA TYR A 364 19.56 11.23 5.51
C TYR A 364 19.87 11.13 6.99
N LEU A 365 19.14 11.89 7.81
CA LEU A 365 19.16 11.74 9.26
C LEU A 365 18.37 10.48 9.65
N ASN A 366 18.81 9.79 10.71
CA ASN A 366 18.08 8.66 11.32
C ASN A 366 17.73 7.51 10.36
N MET A 367 18.62 7.20 9.41
CA MET A 367 18.46 6.03 8.53
C MET A 367 18.44 4.71 9.33
N PRO A 368 17.78 3.66 8.83
CA PRO A 368 17.82 2.33 9.44
C PRO A 368 19.26 1.83 9.55
N SER A 369 19.58 1.07 10.59
CA SER A 369 20.95 0.60 10.88
C SER A 369 21.53 -0.37 9.84
N ALA A 370 20.69 -0.91 8.96
CA ALA A 370 21.08 -1.76 7.84
C ALA A 370 20.32 -1.33 6.58
N PRO A 371 20.83 -1.67 5.38
CA PRO A 371 20.13 -1.40 4.13
C PRO A 371 18.72 -2.00 4.12
N CYS A 372 17.73 -1.22 3.69
CA CYS A 372 16.34 -1.69 3.61
C CYS A 372 16.25 -2.86 2.62
N PRO A 373 15.76 -4.05 3.01
CA PRO A 373 15.75 -5.21 2.13
C PRO A 373 14.68 -5.10 1.04
N MET A 374 14.94 -5.69 -0.13
CA MET A 374 13.94 -5.81 -1.19
C MET A 374 12.79 -6.71 -0.68
N PRO A 375 11.52 -6.27 -0.78
CA PRO A 375 10.40 -7.17 -0.49
C PRO A 375 10.32 -8.29 -1.54
N THR A 376 10.23 -9.55 -1.10
CA THR A 376 10.32 -10.74 -1.97
C THR A 376 9.07 -11.62 -1.98
N ARG A 377 8.10 -11.35 -1.10
CA ARG A 377 6.92 -12.18 -0.95
C ARG A 377 6.00 -12.01 -2.15
N ASP A 378 5.53 -13.13 -2.71
CA ASP A 378 4.67 -13.14 -3.89
C ASP A 378 3.42 -14.01 -3.68
N GLY A 379 2.41 -13.84 -4.53
CA GLY A 379 1.09 -14.46 -4.44
C GLY A 379 0.04 -13.49 -3.92
N SER A 380 -1.24 -13.83 -4.06
CA SER A 380 -2.32 -12.96 -3.56
C SER A 380 -2.18 -12.72 -2.04
N PRO A 381 -2.30 -11.47 -1.57
CA PRO A 381 -2.28 -11.15 -0.16
C PRO A 381 -3.61 -11.39 0.55
N ASN A 382 -4.67 -11.78 -0.18
CA ASN A 382 -6.02 -11.85 0.38
C ASN A 382 -6.21 -13.04 1.34
N TYR A 383 -6.26 -12.76 2.63
CA TYR A 383 -6.53 -13.72 3.70
C TYR A 383 -7.94 -13.58 4.30
N LYS A 384 -8.85 -12.82 3.68
CA LYS A 384 -10.19 -12.56 4.21
C LYS A 384 -11.21 -13.62 3.77
N LEU A 385 -12.10 -14.00 4.68
CA LEU A 385 -13.31 -14.78 4.36
C LEU A 385 -14.39 -13.88 3.76
N ALA A 386 -15.05 -14.38 2.73
CA ALA A 386 -16.29 -13.87 2.14
C ALA A 386 -17.54 -14.50 2.78
N ASP A 387 -17.40 -15.66 3.42
CA ASP A 387 -18.48 -16.34 4.16
C ASP A 387 -17.90 -17.26 5.24
N LEU A 388 -18.61 -17.38 6.37
CA LEU A 388 -18.40 -18.38 7.42
C LEU A 388 -19.77 -18.79 7.97
N SER A 389 -20.04 -20.09 8.02
CA SER A 389 -21.32 -20.62 8.48
C SER A 389 -21.17 -21.97 9.17
N VAL A 390 -22.11 -22.28 10.08
CA VAL A 390 -22.28 -23.61 10.66
C VAL A 390 -23.66 -24.12 10.29
N ASN A 391 -23.73 -25.29 9.66
CA ASN A 391 -24.97 -25.81 9.09
C ASN A 391 -26.08 -25.92 10.15
N GLY A 392 -27.19 -25.22 9.95
CA GLY A 392 -28.35 -25.21 10.86
C GLY A 392 -28.26 -24.21 12.03
N TYR A 393 -27.19 -23.43 12.14
CA TYR A 393 -26.99 -22.49 13.26
C TYR A 393 -26.63 -21.09 12.77
N SER A 394 -27.19 -20.08 13.43
CA SER A 394 -26.81 -18.68 13.22
C SER A 394 -25.62 -18.31 14.09
N LEU A 395 -24.60 -17.69 13.50
CA LEU A 395 -23.47 -17.13 14.25
C LEU A 395 -23.92 -15.91 15.06
N THR A 396 -23.36 -15.76 16.26
CA THR A 396 -23.46 -14.51 17.03
C THR A 396 -22.06 -13.94 17.24
N PRO A 397 -21.76 -12.73 16.74
CA PRO A 397 -22.59 -11.90 15.87
C PRO A 397 -22.78 -12.54 14.47
N THR A 398 -23.64 -11.97 13.63
CA THR A 398 -23.72 -12.36 12.21
C THR A 398 -22.35 -12.20 11.54
N PHE A 399 -22.03 -13.07 10.58
CA PHE A 399 -20.71 -13.04 9.92
C PHE A 399 -20.40 -11.67 9.31
N ASN A 400 -19.24 -11.13 9.67
CA ASN A 400 -18.60 -9.98 9.06
C ASN A 400 -17.11 -10.30 8.82
N THR A 401 -16.59 -9.96 7.65
CA THR A 401 -15.22 -10.31 7.25
C THR A 401 -14.12 -9.83 8.22
N ASP A 402 -14.36 -8.77 8.98
CA ASP A 402 -13.41 -8.19 9.94
C ASP A 402 -13.67 -8.58 11.41
N THR A 403 -14.80 -9.25 11.70
CA THR A 403 -15.04 -9.89 13.00
C THR A 403 -14.34 -11.25 13.06
N LEU A 404 -13.50 -11.45 14.07
CA LEU A 404 -12.64 -12.64 14.19
C LEU A 404 -13.17 -13.71 15.16
N THR A 405 -14.25 -13.46 15.89
CA THR A 405 -14.77 -14.40 16.89
C THR A 405 -16.30 -14.47 16.83
N TYR A 406 -16.82 -15.69 16.89
CA TYR A 406 -18.24 -16.00 16.76
C TYR A 406 -18.63 -17.10 17.74
N SER A 407 -19.85 -17.04 18.28
CA SER A 407 -20.41 -18.06 19.17
C SER A 407 -21.64 -18.73 18.58
N ILE A 408 -21.81 -20.02 18.88
CA ILE A 408 -23.05 -20.77 18.67
C ILE A 408 -23.31 -21.73 19.85
N ILE A 409 -24.58 -22.08 20.08
CA ILE A 409 -24.99 -23.18 20.97
C ILE A 409 -25.61 -24.30 20.14
N VAL A 410 -25.28 -25.54 20.50
CA VAL A 410 -25.91 -26.74 19.96
C VAL A 410 -26.51 -27.58 21.08
N ASP A 411 -27.57 -28.31 20.77
CA ASP A 411 -28.23 -29.20 21.72
C ASP A 411 -27.33 -30.36 22.16
N GLU A 412 -27.68 -30.97 23.29
CA GLU A 412 -26.86 -32.00 23.94
C GLU A 412 -26.64 -33.23 23.03
N ASN A 413 -27.63 -33.56 22.21
CA ASN A 413 -27.59 -34.67 21.26
C ASN A 413 -26.74 -34.39 20.00
N VAL A 414 -26.26 -33.16 19.79
CA VAL A 414 -25.47 -32.77 18.62
C VAL A 414 -23.99 -33.05 18.86
N SER A 415 -23.52 -34.24 18.48
CA SER A 415 -22.12 -34.64 18.68
C SER A 415 -21.13 -34.11 17.66
N GLU A 416 -21.62 -33.52 16.57
CA GLU A 416 -20.81 -32.93 15.53
C GLU A 416 -21.56 -31.82 14.81
N VAL A 417 -20.80 -30.90 14.22
CA VAL A 417 -21.32 -29.83 13.37
C VAL A 417 -20.54 -29.78 12.06
N THR A 418 -21.17 -29.24 11.02
CA THR A 418 -20.51 -29.01 9.74
C THR A 418 -20.22 -27.52 9.57
N VAL A 419 -18.94 -27.17 9.55
CA VAL A 419 -18.46 -25.80 9.36
C VAL A 419 -18.11 -25.56 7.88
N SER A 420 -18.64 -24.49 7.30
CA SER A 420 -18.39 -24.08 5.92
C SER A 420 -17.80 -22.67 5.91
N ALA A 421 -16.87 -22.41 4.99
CA ALA A 421 -16.31 -21.08 4.80
C ALA A 421 -15.86 -20.88 3.35
N ARG A 422 -15.85 -19.63 2.89
CA ARG A 422 -15.39 -19.25 1.56
C ARG A 422 -14.47 -18.04 1.66
N ALA A 423 -13.31 -18.09 1.02
CA ALA A 423 -12.41 -16.94 0.90
C ALA A 423 -12.86 -16.01 -0.23
N TYR A 424 -12.58 -14.71 -0.12
CA TYR A 424 -12.78 -13.80 -1.26
C TYR A 424 -11.93 -14.21 -2.46
N ASP A 425 -10.69 -14.66 -2.21
CA ASP A 425 -9.79 -15.15 -3.25
C ASP A 425 -9.66 -16.68 -3.24
N ALA A 426 -10.77 -17.37 -3.47
CA ALA A 426 -10.82 -18.85 -3.43
C ALA A 426 -9.90 -19.54 -4.46
N ALA A 427 -9.43 -18.82 -5.49
CA ALA A 427 -8.49 -19.36 -6.48
C ALA A 427 -7.05 -19.44 -5.96
N HIS A 428 -6.66 -18.58 -5.02
CA HIS A 428 -5.29 -18.48 -4.52
C HIS A 428 -5.14 -18.72 -3.01
N ALA A 429 -6.24 -18.65 -2.26
CA ALA A 429 -6.25 -18.91 -0.82
C ALA A 429 -6.65 -20.36 -0.49
N SER A 430 -6.19 -20.84 0.66
CA SER A 430 -6.62 -22.12 1.24
C SER A 430 -7.24 -21.91 2.62
N ILE A 431 -8.20 -22.75 2.98
CA ILE A 431 -8.90 -22.69 4.27
C ILE A 431 -8.69 -24.01 5.01
N SER A 432 -8.44 -23.91 6.31
CA SER A 432 -8.39 -25.04 7.24
C SER A 432 -9.35 -24.80 8.41
N GLY A 433 -9.77 -25.87 9.10
CA GLY A 433 -10.74 -25.79 10.21
C GLY A 433 -12.21 -25.88 9.79
N THR A 434 -12.48 -26.22 8.53
CA THR A 434 -13.82 -26.49 7.98
C THR A 434 -14.11 -27.99 7.87
N GLY A 435 -15.36 -28.35 7.56
CA GLY A 435 -15.84 -29.73 7.48
C GLY A 435 -16.57 -30.18 8.73
N THR A 436 -16.65 -31.49 8.93
CA THR A 436 -17.29 -32.09 10.12
C THR A 436 -16.37 -32.00 11.33
N ILE A 437 -16.86 -31.35 12.39
CA ILE A 437 -16.13 -31.14 13.64
C ILE A 437 -16.87 -31.86 14.77
N SER A 438 -16.20 -32.81 15.41
CA SER A 438 -16.74 -33.49 16.59
C SER A 438 -16.69 -32.59 17.81
N LEU A 439 -17.76 -32.60 18.60
CA LEU A 439 -17.94 -31.75 19.77
C LEU A 439 -17.88 -32.55 21.07
N LYS A 440 -17.12 -32.04 22.02
CA LYS A 440 -17.22 -32.44 23.43
C LYS A 440 -18.38 -31.69 24.08
N HIS A 441 -18.94 -32.22 25.17
CA HIS A 441 -19.83 -31.42 26.01
C HIS A 441 -19.10 -30.17 26.50
N GLY A 442 -19.85 -29.08 26.67
CA GLY A 442 -19.30 -27.79 27.00
C GLY A 442 -18.72 -27.07 25.79
N GLN A 443 -17.70 -26.24 26.02
CA GLN A 443 -17.13 -25.35 25.01
C GLN A 443 -16.10 -26.06 24.13
N ASN A 444 -16.23 -25.84 22.82
CA ASN A 444 -15.30 -26.28 21.79
C ASN A 444 -14.81 -25.04 21.03
N GLU A 445 -13.49 -24.89 20.92
CA GLU A 445 -12.89 -23.82 20.13
C GLU A 445 -12.45 -24.38 18.78
N VAL A 446 -12.98 -23.82 17.69
CA VAL A 446 -12.71 -24.27 16.32
C VAL A 446 -12.07 -23.12 15.54
N PRO A 447 -10.74 -23.14 15.33
CA PRO A 447 -10.05 -22.13 14.56
C PRO A 447 -10.19 -22.40 13.05
N VAL A 448 -10.82 -21.47 12.33
CA VAL A 448 -10.91 -21.47 10.87
C VAL A 448 -9.85 -20.53 10.31
N THR A 449 -8.79 -21.08 9.71
CA THR A 449 -7.64 -20.30 9.24
C THR A 449 -7.60 -20.22 7.74
N VAL A 450 -7.61 -18.99 7.21
CA VAL A 450 -7.33 -18.69 5.80
C VAL A 450 -5.84 -18.45 5.65
N THR A 451 -5.22 -19.14 4.69
CA THR A 451 -3.85 -18.86 4.24
C THR A 451 -3.92 -18.29 2.83
N ALA A 452 -3.55 -17.03 2.67
CA ALA A 452 -3.50 -16.34 1.38
C ALA A 452 -2.43 -16.97 0.46
N GLY A 453 -2.49 -16.67 -0.84
CA GLY A 453 -1.52 -17.17 -1.82
C GLY A 453 -0.07 -16.76 -1.51
N ASN A 454 0.12 -15.67 -0.78
CA ASN A 454 1.42 -15.20 -0.33
C ASN A 454 1.87 -15.75 1.04
N GLY A 455 1.10 -16.64 1.64
CA GLY A 455 1.38 -17.26 2.93
C GLY A 455 0.92 -16.46 4.15
N THR A 456 0.40 -15.23 4.00
CA THR A 456 -0.21 -14.48 5.12
C THR A 456 -1.45 -15.22 5.61
N LYS A 457 -1.68 -15.20 6.93
CA LYS A 457 -2.79 -15.93 7.56
C LYS A 457 -3.70 -15.01 8.35
N ARG A 458 -5.00 -15.35 8.37
CA ARG A 458 -5.99 -14.82 9.31
C ARG A 458 -6.82 -15.98 9.85
N THR A 459 -7.10 -15.94 11.15
CA THR A 459 -7.87 -16.96 11.85
C THR A 459 -9.17 -16.35 12.37
N TYR A 460 -10.27 -17.03 12.06
CA TYR A 460 -11.61 -16.77 12.58
C TYR A 460 -11.94 -17.88 13.59
N THR A 461 -12.34 -17.52 14.79
CA THR A 461 -12.56 -18.46 15.89
C THR A 461 -14.05 -18.69 16.10
N LEU A 462 -14.50 -19.94 15.97
CA LEU A 462 -15.85 -20.38 16.35
C LEU A 462 -15.81 -20.96 17.77
N LEU A 463 -16.59 -20.38 18.67
CA LEU A 463 -16.83 -20.85 20.03
C LEU A 463 -18.16 -21.62 20.05
N ILE A 464 -18.07 -22.95 20.08
CA ILE A 464 -19.22 -23.85 19.95
C ILE A 464 -19.52 -24.48 21.30
N ALA A 465 -20.61 -24.04 21.92
CA ALA A 465 -21.10 -24.56 23.18
C ALA A 465 -22.10 -25.70 22.94
N ARG A 466 -21.72 -26.93 23.29
CA ARG A 466 -22.61 -28.09 23.26
C ARG A 466 -23.21 -28.31 24.63
N ARG A 467 -24.56 -28.29 24.73
CA ARG A 467 -25.29 -28.53 25.98
C ARG A 467 -24.93 -29.89 26.63
N GLY A 468 -25.10 -29.99 27.96
CA GLY A 468 -24.80 -31.18 28.77
C GLY A 468 -23.86 -30.90 29.95
N SER A 469 -23.73 -31.86 30.87
CA SER A 469 -22.94 -31.68 32.10
C SER A 469 -21.44 -31.54 31.80
N ASP A 470 -20.89 -30.36 32.08
CA ASP A 470 -19.46 -30.06 31.94
C ASP A 470 -18.60 -30.97 32.84
N PRO A 471 -17.48 -31.54 32.36
CA PRO A 471 -16.38 -31.92 33.23
C PRO A 471 -15.64 -30.63 33.66
N GLU A 472 -15.76 -30.27 34.93
CA GLU A 472 -15.12 -29.08 35.53
C GLU A 472 -13.59 -29.02 35.36
N PRO A 473 -12.99 -27.79 35.39
CA PRO A 473 -13.66 -26.50 35.64
C PRO A 473 -13.90 -25.71 34.36
N VAL A 474 -15.12 -25.21 34.21
CA VAL A 474 -15.58 -24.44 33.05
C VAL A 474 -15.07 -22.99 33.16
N PRO A 475 -14.57 -22.39 32.07
CA PRO A 475 -14.28 -20.96 32.04
C PRO A 475 -15.54 -20.12 32.34
N LYS A 476 -15.40 -19.07 33.16
CA LYS A 476 -16.52 -18.18 33.50
C LYS A 476 -17.08 -17.50 32.24
N PRO A 477 -18.42 -17.41 32.09
CA PRO A 477 -19.07 -16.57 31.08
C PRO A 477 -18.59 -15.11 31.16
N GLU A 478 -18.17 -14.55 30.02
CA GLU A 478 -17.77 -13.15 29.86
C GLU A 478 -18.61 -12.56 28.72
N PHE A 479 -19.37 -11.49 28.99
CA PHE A 479 -20.15 -10.80 27.98
C PHE A 479 -20.13 -9.28 28.16
N LYS A 480 -20.33 -8.57 27.05
CA LYS A 480 -20.56 -7.14 27.00
C LYS A 480 -21.83 -6.88 26.18
N LEU A 481 -22.76 -6.11 26.75
CA LEU A 481 -23.93 -5.59 26.04
C LEU A 481 -23.50 -4.50 25.05
N PRO A 482 -24.33 -4.15 24.04
CA PRO A 482 -24.07 -2.99 23.21
C PRO A 482 -23.92 -1.73 24.06
N ASP A 483 -23.06 -0.79 23.67
CA ASP A 483 -22.72 0.38 24.50
C ASP A 483 -23.92 1.28 24.85
N TYR A 484 -24.98 1.24 24.03
CA TYR A 484 -26.23 1.98 24.28
C TYR A 484 -27.16 1.29 25.30
N ALA A 485 -26.96 0.00 25.59
CA ALA A 485 -27.85 -0.78 26.43
C ALA A 485 -27.36 -0.79 27.88
N VAL A 486 -28.17 -0.25 28.79
CA VAL A 486 -27.80 0.00 30.19
C VAL A 486 -28.77 -0.72 31.12
N ILE A 487 -28.22 -1.37 32.15
CA ILE A 487 -29.01 -2.00 33.21
C ILE A 487 -29.23 -0.96 34.30
N SER A 488 -30.48 -0.56 34.55
CA SER A 488 -30.79 0.41 35.59
C SER A 488 -30.42 -0.13 36.96
N GLY A 489 -29.65 0.64 37.73
CA GLY A 489 -29.30 0.29 39.12
C GLY A 489 -30.50 0.30 40.08
N GLN A 490 -31.62 0.94 39.70
CA GLN A 490 -32.81 1.05 40.53
C GLN A 490 -33.78 -0.12 40.31
N THR A 491 -34.05 -0.47 39.06
CA THR A 491 -35.08 -1.47 38.70
C THR A 491 -34.50 -2.81 38.27
N GLY A 492 -33.22 -2.86 37.86
CA GLY A 492 -32.60 -4.05 37.26
C GLY A 492 -33.03 -4.32 35.81
N TYR A 493 -33.86 -3.45 35.21
CA TYR A 493 -34.28 -3.57 33.83
C TYR A 493 -33.22 -3.03 32.86
N LEU A 494 -33.19 -3.61 31.66
CA LEU A 494 -32.35 -3.16 30.56
C LEU A 494 -33.10 -2.10 29.73
N HIS A 495 -32.53 -0.92 29.62
CA HIS A 495 -33.05 0.20 28.83
C HIS A 495 -31.98 0.73 27.86
N GLY A 496 -32.27 1.82 27.15
CA GLY A 496 -31.41 2.39 26.12
C GLY A 496 -31.62 1.81 24.71
N ILE A 497 -32.57 0.88 24.56
CA ILE A 497 -32.91 0.27 23.28
C ILE A 497 -33.94 1.16 22.57
N GLU A 498 -33.57 1.69 21.39
CA GLU A 498 -34.43 2.55 20.60
C GLU A 498 -35.65 1.80 20.02
N PRO A 499 -36.85 2.43 19.96
CA PRO A 499 -38.03 1.84 19.32
C PRO A 499 -37.72 1.39 17.90
N GLY A 500 -38.08 0.15 17.59
CA GLY A 500 -37.87 -0.45 16.28
C GLY A 500 -36.57 -1.26 16.14
N THR A 501 -35.69 -1.28 17.15
CA THR A 501 -34.47 -2.10 17.16
C THR A 501 -34.79 -3.58 16.93
N MET A 502 -34.11 -4.19 15.96
CA MET A 502 -34.26 -5.60 15.64
C MET A 502 -33.41 -6.47 16.56
N ALA A 503 -33.92 -7.65 16.93
CA ALA A 503 -33.24 -8.61 17.79
C ALA A 503 -31.82 -8.95 17.28
N GLN A 504 -31.69 -9.19 15.97
CA GLN A 504 -30.39 -9.48 15.37
C GLN A 504 -29.40 -8.32 15.50
N SER A 505 -29.84 -7.09 15.24
CA SER A 505 -28.98 -5.90 15.35
C SER A 505 -28.47 -5.67 16.77
N PHE A 506 -29.26 -6.05 17.78
CA PHE A 506 -28.82 -6.01 19.18
C PHE A 506 -27.77 -7.09 19.47
N LEU A 507 -28.03 -8.34 19.07
CA LEU A 507 -27.09 -9.45 19.25
C LEU A 507 -25.77 -9.22 18.51
N ASP A 508 -25.80 -8.61 17.33
CA ASP A 508 -24.62 -8.23 16.57
C ASP A 508 -23.73 -7.20 17.30
N GLY A 509 -24.33 -6.40 18.20
CA GLY A 509 -23.62 -5.44 19.04
C GLY A 509 -23.03 -6.03 20.33
N MET A 510 -23.26 -7.32 20.62
CA MET A 510 -22.75 -7.97 21.82
C MET A 510 -21.34 -8.53 21.62
N THR A 511 -20.56 -8.54 22.70
CA THR A 511 -19.33 -9.35 22.78
C THR A 511 -19.60 -10.53 23.69
N LEU A 512 -19.36 -11.75 23.22
CA LEU A 512 -19.66 -12.99 23.95
C LEU A 512 -18.43 -13.88 23.99
N LYS A 513 -18.10 -14.41 25.17
CA LYS A 513 -17.01 -15.35 25.38
C LYS A 513 -17.41 -16.35 26.45
N ASN A 514 -17.27 -17.63 26.13
CA ASN A 514 -17.72 -18.74 26.97
C ASN A 514 -19.24 -18.69 27.29
N CYS A 515 -20.01 -18.01 26.44
CA CYS A 515 -21.46 -17.87 26.57
C CYS A 515 -22.10 -17.57 25.21
N ASN A 516 -23.42 -17.62 25.17
CA ASN A 516 -24.22 -17.11 24.05
C ASN A 516 -25.35 -16.22 24.56
N ALA A 517 -26.01 -15.50 23.65
CA ALA A 517 -27.17 -14.69 23.95
C ALA A 517 -28.35 -15.03 23.04
N GLU A 518 -29.55 -15.09 23.62
CA GLU A 518 -30.82 -15.14 22.91
C GLU A 518 -31.72 -14.02 23.41
N ILE A 519 -32.66 -13.61 22.58
CA ILE A 519 -33.72 -12.67 22.97
C ILE A 519 -35.02 -13.45 22.99
N HIS A 520 -35.70 -13.48 24.13
CA HIS A 520 -36.99 -14.16 24.29
C HIS A 520 -38.11 -13.12 24.41
N LYS A 521 -39.29 -13.46 23.91
CA LYS A 521 -40.52 -12.70 24.17
C LYS A 521 -40.98 -12.93 25.61
N ALA A 522 -41.97 -12.17 26.05
CA ALA A 522 -42.58 -12.34 27.38
C ALA A 522 -43.18 -13.75 27.60
N ASP A 523 -43.58 -14.44 26.53
CA ASP A 523 -44.09 -15.82 26.58
C ASP A 523 -42.99 -16.90 26.62
N GLY A 524 -41.72 -16.50 26.59
CA GLY A 524 -40.55 -17.39 26.60
C GLY A 524 -40.15 -17.94 25.22
N SER A 525 -40.88 -17.62 24.15
CA SER A 525 -40.47 -17.98 22.79
C SER A 525 -39.32 -17.11 22.29
N ILE A 526 -38.46 -17.64 21.42
CA ILE A 526 -37.35 -16.87 20.83
C ILE A 526 -37.93 -15.73 19.98
N ASN A 527 -37.42 -14.52 20.22
CA ASN A 527 -37.74 -13.33 19.44
C ASN A 527 -36.66 -13.06 18.39
N THR A 528 -37.03 -13.20 17.13
CA THR A 528 -36.21 -12.78 15.98
C THR A 528 -36.68 -11.45 15.38
N GLY A 529 -37.75 -10.85 15.94
CA GLY A 529 -38.37 -9.61 15.49
C GLY A 529 -37.83 -8.36 16.18
N ARG A 530 -38.68 -7.36 16.38
CA ARG A 530 -38.32 -6.15 17.14
C ARG A 530 -38.23 -6.46 18.62
N ILE A 531 -37.28 -5.83 19.29
CA ILE A 531 -37.18 -5.88 20.74
C ILE A 531 -38.19 -4.88 21.31
N GLY A 532 -39.10 -5.37 22.16
CA GLY A 532 -40.07 -4.54 22.85
C GLY A 532 -40.07 -4.76 24.36
N THR A 533 -40.82 -3.92 25.06
CA THR A 533 -40.98 -4.00 26.51
C THR A 533 -41.45 -5.39 26.94
N GLY A 534 -40.79 -5.95 27.96
CA GLY A 534 -41.06 -7.27 28.51
C GLY A 534 -40.33 -8.42 27.80
N ASN A 535 -39.62 -8.17 26.70
CA ASN A 535 -38.66 -9.13 26.16
C ASN A 535 -37.51 -9.37 27.15
N GLN A 536 -36.80 -10.48 26.99
CA GLN A 536 -35.69 -10.86 27.86
C GLN A 536 -34.43 -11.12 27.05
N ILE A 537 -33.34 -10.44 27.40
CA ILE A 537 -31.99 -10.81 26.94
C ILE A 537 -31.48 -11.90 27.87
N VAL A 538 -31.30 -13.11 27.34
CA VAL A 538 -30.89 -14.30 28.08
C VAL A 538 -29.47 -14.66 27.71
N ILE A 539 -28.56 -14.54 28.66
CA ILE A 539 -27.18 -15.04 28.52
C ILE A 539 -27.11 -16.45 29.06
N MET A 540 -26.59 -17.37 28.25
CA MET A 540 -26.44 -18.78 28.60
C MET A 540 -24.96 -19.16 28.58
N ASN A 541 -24.55 -20.00 29.54
CA ASN A 541 -23.24 -20.64 29.51
C ASN A 541 -23.17 -21.75 28.45
N SER A 542 -22.04 -22.45 28.41
CA SER A 542 -21.82 -23.57 27.50
C SER A 542 -22.76 -24.76 27.71
N SER A 543 -23.25 -24.98 28.93
CA SER A 543 -24.19 -26.06 29.25
C SER A 543 -25.64 -25.74 28.84
N GLY A 544 -25.92 -24.50 28.42
CA GLY A 544 -27.25 -24.01 28.08
C GLY A 544 -28.04 -23.49 29.28
N GLU A 545 -27.43 -23.44 30.46
CA GLU A 545 -28.02 -22.83 31.64
C GLU A 545 -27.96 -21.30 31.52
N SER A 546 -29.05 -20.65 31.92
CA SER A 546 -29.09 -19.19 31.95
C SER A 546 -28.23 -18.68 33.11
N VAL A 547 -27.23 -17.86 32.77
CA VAL A 547 -26.30 -17.24 33.72
C VAL A 547 -26.58 -15.76 33.95
N ALA A 548 -27.29 -15.11 33.03
CA ALA A 548 -27.87 -13.79 33.25
C ALA A 548 -29.18 -13.65 32.46
N LYS A 549 -30.14 -12.89 33.00
CA LYS A 549 -31.38 -12.50 32.33
C LYS A 549 -31.66 -11.04 32.61
N TYR A 550 -31.94 -10.29 31.55
CA TYR A 550 -32.30 -8.89 31.66
C TYR A 550 -33.63 -8.64 30.94
N GLN A 551 -34.63 -8.20 31.69
CA GLN A 551 -35.92 -7.84 31.11
C GLN A 551 -35.83 -6.42 30.54
N VAL A 552 -36.35 -6.25 29.32
CA VAL A 552 -36.21 -5.03 28.53
C VAL A 552 -37.34 -4.06 28.82
N VAL A 553 -36.99 -2.77 28.95
CA VAL A 553 -37.91 -1.63 28.93
C VAL A 553 -37.59 -0.77 27.70
N VAL A 554 -38.59 -0.54 26.87
CA VAL A 554 -38.59 0.50 25.84
C VAL A 554 -39.63 1.54 26.27
N TYR A 555 -39.17 2.71 26.73
CA TYR A 555 -40.06 3.75 27.26
C TYR A 555 -41.03 4.22 26.16
N GLY A 556 -42.32 4.13 26.46
CA GLY A 556 -43.43 4.43 25.55
C GLY A 556 -43.99 3.22 24.80
N ASP A 557 -43.29 2.09 24.75
CA ASP A 557 -43.80 0.82 24.23
C ASP A 557 -44.50 0.07 25.37
N VAL A 558 -45.82 0.25 25.46
CA VAL A 558 -46.64 -0.25 26.58
C VAL A 558 -47.25 -1.61 26.23
N ASN A 559 -47.39 -1.94 24.95
CA ASN A 559 -47.90 -3.24 24.51
C ASN A 559 -46.79 -4.29 24.29
N GLY A 560 -45.52 -3.88 24.29
CA GLY A 560 -44.34 -4.74 24.13
C GLY A 560 -44.01 -5.14 22.70
N ASP A 561 -44.55 -4.44 21.69
CA ASP A 561 -44.36 -4.75 20.27
C ASP A 561 -43.08 -4.15 19.66
N GLY A 562 -42.34 -3.37 20.45
CA GLY A 562 -41.10 -2.71 20.07
C GLY A 562 -41.30 -1.42 19.29
N LYS A 563 -42.50 -0.83 19.29
CA LYS A 563 -42.81 0.48 18.72
C LYS A 563 -43.60 1.33 19.71
N ILE A 564 -43.64 2.64 19.45
CA ILE A 564 -44.47 3.59 20.19
C ILE A 564 -45.55 4.09 19.22
N THR A 565 -46.79 3.65 19.45
CA THR A 565 -47.92 3.86 18.54
C THR A 565 -49.20 4.28 19.27
N ALA A 566 -50.26 4.54 18.52
CA ALA A 566 -51.57 4.83 19.09
C ALA A 566 -52.14 3.66 19.94
N ALA A 567 -51.66 2.43 19.73
CA ALA A 567 -52.04 1.30 20.58
C ALA A 567 -51.49 1.46 22.00
N ASP A 568 -50.23 1.91 22.13
CA ASP A 568 -49.57 2.19 23.40
C ASP A 568 -50.25 3.34 24.13
N LEU A 569 -50.52 4.44 23.41
CA LEU A 569 -51.28 5.57 23.95
C LEU A 569 -52.64 5.14 24.53
N GLY A 570 -53.32 4.20 23.87
CA GLY A 570 -54.57 3.62 24.37
C GLY A 570 -54.40 2.87 25.70
N LEU A 571 -53.28 2.18 25.91
CA LEU A 571 -52.97 1.50 27.16
C LEU A 571 -52.61 2.49 28.28
N VAL A 572 -51.86 3.56 27.96
CA VAL A 572 -51.57 4.66 28.89
C VAL A 572 -52.88 5.31 29.34
N GLN A 573 -53.77 5.63 28.38
CA GLN A 573 -55.07 6.24 28.67
C GLN A 573 -55.93 5.35 29.57
N ARG A 574 -55.94 4.03 29.36
CA ARG A 574 -56.68 3.08 30.21
C ARG A 574 -56.11 3.00 31.62
N HIS A 575 -54.81 3.18 31.81
CA HIS A 575 -54.20 3.29 33.13
C HIS A 575 -54.65 4.56 33.84
N VAL A 576 -54.53 5.72 33.18
CA VAL A 576 -54.91 7.04 33.73
C VAL A 576 -56.39 7.08 34.11
N LEU A 577 -57.25 6.36 33.37
CA LEU A 577 -58.68 6.23 33.66
C LEU A 577 -59.02 5.13 34.69
N HIS A 578 -58.01 4.45 35.27
CA HIS A 578 -58.17 3.33 36.19
C HIS A 578 -59.01 2.16 35.62
N ILE A 579 -58.99 1.99 34.29
CA ILE A 579 -59.69 0.90 33.59
C ILE A 579 -58.81 -0.35 33.51
N GLN A 580 -57.51 -0.15 33.28
CA GLN A 580 -56.53 -1.22 33.19
C GLN A 580 -55.19 -0.69 33.67
N MET A 581 -54.78 -1.13 34.85
CA MET A 581 -53.50 -0.74 35.43
C MET A 581 -52.37 -1.51 34.75
N GLN A 582 -51.24 -0.81 34.57
CA GLN A 582 -49.98 -1.37 34.08
C GLN A 582 -49.14 -1.71 35.29
N GLU A 583 -48.48 -2.86 35.25
CA GLU A 583 -47.71 -3.39 36.36
C GLU A 583 -46.31 -3.79 35.87
N GLU A 584 -45.39 -3.97 36.82
CA GLU A 584 -44.02 -4.45 36.57
C GLU A 584 -43.28 -3.66 35.47
N VAL A 585 -42.73 -4.36 34.48
CA VAL A 585 -41.94 -3.78 33.38
C VAL A 585 -42.76 -2.81 32.52
N TYR A 586 -44.07 -3.06 32.36
CA TYR A 586 -44.95 -2.20 31.58
C TYR A 586 -45.33 -0.93 32.34
N PHE A 587 -45.35 -0.96 33.67
CA PHE A 587 -45.44 0.27 34.46
C PHE A 587 -44.26 1.19 34.15
N VAL A 588 -43.04 0.66 34.18
CA VAL A 588 -41.82 1.44 33.92
C VAL A 588 -41.79 1.98 32.49
N ALA A 589 -42.19 1.17 31.50
CA ALA A 589 -42.29 1.65 30.13
C ALA A 589 -43.36 2.74 29.95
N THR A 590 -44.40 2.74 30.78
CA THR A 590 -45.48 3.74 30.73
C THR A 590 -45.09 5.05 31.42
N ASP A 591 -44.29 4.99 32.49
CA ASP A 591 -43.73 6.14 33.21
C ASP A 591 -42.57 6.78 32.42
N VAL A 592 -42.93 7.45 31.32
CA VAL A 592 -41.97 8.00 30.35
C VAL A 592 -41.28 9.27 30.87
N ASN A 593 -41.87 9.95 31.85
CA ASN A 593 -41.27 11.11 32.50
C ASN A 593 -40.44 10.75 33.75
N ARG A 594 -40.50 9.48 34.19
CA ARG A 594 -39.73 8.89 35.29
C ARG A 594 -40.01 9.54 36.64
N ASP A 595 -41.25 9.97 36.86
CA ASP A 595 -41.69 10.56 38.12
C ASP A 595 -42.27 9.51 39.10
N GLN A 596 -42.20 8.23 38.73
CA GLN A 596 -42.71 7.07 39.46
C GLN A 596 -44.24 7.02 39.53
N ARG A 597 -44.95 7.76 38.67
CA ARG A 597 -46.41 7.77 38.62
C ARG A 597 -46.88 7.83 37.17
N ILE A 598 -47.82 6.96 36.83
CA ILE A 598 -48.48 7.04 35.52
C ILE A 598 -49.62 8.06 35.60
N THR A 599 -49.46 9.18 34.92
CA THR A 599 -50.42 10.29 34.92
C THR A 599 -50.77 10.76 33.51
N ALA A 600 -51.61 11.80 33.42
CA ALA A 600 -51.87 12.47 32.15
C ALA A 600 -50.61 13.11 31.53
N ALA A 601 -49.54 13.32 32.30
CA ALA A 601 -48.26 13.78 31.78
C ALA A 601 -47.60 12.73 30.87
N ASP A 602 -47.58 11.46 31.28
CA ASP A 602 -47.05 10.36 30.47
C ASP A 602 -47.84 10.17 29.18
N MET A 603 -49.17 10.22 29.31
CA MET A 603 -50.07 10.19 28.15
C MET A 603 -49.77 11.32 27.17
N TYR A 604 -49.48 12.53 27.67
CA TYR A 604 -49.07 13.67 26.84
C TYR A 604 -47.74 13.39 26.13
N TYR A 605 -46.72 12.90 26.82
CA TYR A 605 -45.41 12.61 26.21
C TYR A 605 -45.50 11.52 25.13
N VAL A 606 -46.22 10.42 25.38
CA VAL A 606 -46.47 9.37 24.39
C VAL A 606 -47.23 9.94 23.18
N GLN A 607 -48.24 10.78 23.41
CA GLN A 607 -48.96 11.45 22.32
C GLN A 607 -48.05 12.37 21.49
N GLN A 608 -47.22 13.19 22.14
CA GLN A 608 -46.28 14.09 21.44
C GLN A 608 -45.23 13.31 20.65
N HIS A 609 -44.81 12.15 21.15
CA HIS A 609 -43.89 11.26 20.43
C HIS A 609 -44.49 10.72 19.14
N ILE A 610 -45.73 10.23 19.19
CA ILE A 610 -46.47 9.74 18.02
C ILE A 610 -46.65 10.86 16.98
N LEU A 611 -46.79 12.11 17.42
CA LEU A 611 -46.89 13.29 16.56
C LEU A 611 -45.52 13.83 16.09
N HIS A 612 -44.41 13.19 16.45
CA HIS A 612 -43.03 13.60 16.15
C HIS A 612 -42.62 14.97 16.73
N ASN A 613 -43.30 15.43 17.78
CA ASN A 613 -42.98 16.69 18.45
C ASN A 613 -41.92 16.52 19.56
N VAL A 614 -41.83 15.31 20.15
CA VAL A 614 -40.91 14.99 21.25
C VAL A 614 -40.32 13.59 21.02
N VAL A 615 -39.03 13.40 21.31
CA VAL A 615 -38.42 12.05 21.37
C VAL A 615 -38.43 11.60 22.83
N ILE A 616 -38.94 10.39 23.10
CA ILE A 616 -38.88 9.79 24.44
C ILE A 616 -37.47 9.19 24.60
N PRO A 617 -36.63 9.70 25.51
CA PRO A 617 -35.29 9.18 25.71
C PRO A 617 -35.31 7.75 26.24
N GLN A 618 -34.50 6.87 25.66
CA GLN A 618 -34.40 5.47 26.11
C GLN A 618 -33.29 5.24 27.14
N GLY A 619 -32.25 6.09 27.15
CA GLY A 619 -31.17 6.07 28.15
C GLY A 619 -31.52 6.85 29.43
N GLU A 620 -30.73 6.65 30.50
CA GLU A 620 -30.89 7.41 31.77
C GLU A 620 -30.77 8.92 31.60
#